data_AF-A0A0B2PZ90-F1
#
_entry.id   AF-A0A0B2PZ90-F1
#
_cell.length_a   1.000
_cell.length_b   1.000
_cell.length_c   1.000
_cell.angle_alpha   90.00
_cell.angle_beta   90.00
_cell.angle_gamma   90.00
#
_symmetry.space_group_name_H-M   'P 1'
#
loop_
_entity.id
_entity.type
_entity.pdbx_description
1 polymer ?
#
loop_
_entity_poly.entity_id
_entity_poly.type
_entity_poly.pdbx_seq_one_letter_code
_entity_poly.pdbx_strand_id
1 'polypeptide(L)'
;MPTGRFSNGKTVADVINQKLGSRAIYYLRRLFSLGARKIVVANVGPIGCIPYVRDFNPLAGDECVTFPNELAQFFNTQLKNLVAELRTKLEGSLFNFI
;
A
#
# COMPACT_ATOMS: atom_id res chain seq x y z
N MET A 1 17.28 -22.85 1.64
CA MET A 1 16.18 -22.17 2.36
C MET A 1 15.08 -21.85 1.35
N PRO A 2 13.79 -22.14 1.62
CA PRO A 2 12.71 -21.72 0.73
C PRO A 2 12.66 -20.20 0.71
N THR A 3 12.65 -19.59 -0.47
CA THR A 3 12.66 -18.13 -0.63
C THR A 3 11.31 -17.46 -0.40
N GLY A 4 10.27 -18.23 -0.01
CA GLY A 4 8.92 -17.73 0.22
C GLY A 4 8.21 -17.18 -1.04
N ARG A 5 8.70 -17.54 -2.24
CA ARG A 5 8.18 -17.09 -3.53
C ARG A 5 7.21 -18.11 -4.14
N PHE A 6 6.11 -17.63 -4.69
CA PHE A 6 5.20 -18.38 -5.55
C PHE A 6 5.88 -18.80 -6.86
N SER A 7 5.28 -19.74 -7.59
CA SER A 7 5.79 -20.29 -8.86
C SER A 7 6.02 -19.25 -9.97
N ASN A 8 5.42 -18.07 -9.84
CA ASN A 8 5.60 -16.93 -10.75
C ASN A 8 6.66 -15.92 -10.25
N GLY A 9 7.49 -16.29 -9.27
CA GLY A 9 8.55 -15.46 -8.70
C GLY A 9 8.08 -14.38 -7.71
N LYS A 10 6.75 -14.21 -7.55
CA LYS A 10 6.15 -13.23 -6.63
C LYS A 10 6.20 -13.72 -5.20
N THR A 11 6.35 -12.79 -4.26
CA THR A 11 6.17 -13.04 -2.83
C THR A 11 4.71 -12.88 -2.42
N VAL A 12 4.36 -13.30 -1.20
CA VAL A 12 3.06 -13.01 -0.58
C VAL A 12 2.78 -11.50 -0.56
N ALA A 13 3.81 -10.70 -0.26
CA ALA A 13 3.75 -9.24 -0.34
C ALA A 13 3.34 -8.77 -1.74
N ASP A 14 4.00 -9.25 -2.80
CA ASP A 14 3.71 -8.82 -4.18
C ASP A 14 2.27 -9.11 -4.60
N VAL A 15 1.73 -10.28 -4.22
CA VAL A 15 0.36 -10.66 -4.55
C VAL A 15 -0.66 -9.81 -3.80
N ILE A 16 -0.42 -9.57 -2.51
CA ILE A 16 -1.25 -8.69 -1.68
C ILE A 16 -1.24 -7.26 -2.24
N ASN A 17 -0.07 -6.74 -2.57
CA ASN A 17 0.11 -5.39 -3.11
C ASN A 17 -0.51 -5.21 -4.49
N GLN A 18 -0.38 -6.21 -5.37
CA GLN A 18 -1.05 -6.19 -6.68
C GLN A 18 -2.57 -6.13 -6.52
N LYS A 19 -3.13 -6.97 -5.64
CA LYS A 19 -4.57 -7.05 -5.43
C LYS A 19 -5.13 -5.80 -4.74
N LEU A 20 -4.40 -5.24 -3.78
CA LEU A 20 -4.74 -3.98 -3.12
C LEU A 20 -4.62 -2.79 -4.09
N GLY A 21 -3.56 -2.75 -4.92
CA GLY A 21 -3.39 -1.73 -5.95
C GLY A 21 -4.58 -1.69 -6.91
N SER A 22 -5.02 -2.84 -7.43
CA SER A 22 -6.21 -2.92 -8.29
C SER A 22 -7.49 -2.41 -7.61
N ARG A 23 -7.67 -2.70 -6.31
CA ARG A 23 -8.80 -2.17 -5.53
C ARG A 23 -8.70 -0.66 -5.32
N ALA A 24 -7.50 -0.14 -5.02
CA ALA A 24 -7.28 1.29 -4.85
C ALA A 24 -7.64 2.06 -6.14
N ILE A 25 -7.20 1.58 -7.31
CA ILE A 25 -7.59 2.16 -8.62
C ILE A 25 -9.11 2.22 -8.75
N TYR A 26 -9.78 1.10 -8.45
CA TYR A 26 -11.22 1.00 -8.60
C TYR A 26 -11.95 2.06 -7.76
N TYR A 27 -11.60 2.20 -6.47
CA TYR A 27 -12.24 3.18 -5.60
C TYR A 27 -11.93 4.62 -6.00
N LEU A 28 -10.68 4.93 -6.36
CA LEU A 28 -10.29 6.28 -6.78
C LEU A 28 -11.00 6.71 -8.09
N ARG A 29 -11.11 5.79 -9.06
CA ARG A 29 -11.90 6.03 -10.28
C ARG A 29 -13.39 6.16 -9.98
N ARG A 30 -13.91 5.37 -9.04
CA ARG A 30 -15.31 5.46 -8.62
C ARG A 30 -15.61 6.83 -8.00
N LEU A 31 -14.77 7.30 -7.07
CA LEU A 31 -14.89 8.64 -6.50
C LEU A 31 -14.86 9.73 -7.57
N PHE A 32 -13.96 9.63 -8.54
CA PHE A 32 -13.90 10.57 -9.67
C PHE A 32 -15.19 10.54 -10.50
N SER A 33 -15.74 9.35 -10.79
CA SER A 33 -17.01 9.20 -11.52
C SER A 33 -18.21 9.79 -10.76
N LEU A 34 -18.13 9.86 -9.42
CA LEU A 34 -19.13 10.50 -8.56
C LEU A 34 -18.94 12.03 -8.44
N GLY A 35 -17.99 12.60 -9.18
CA GLY A 35 -17.76 14.05 -9.22
C GLY A 35 -16.61 14.53 -8.33
N ALA A 36 -15.90 13.65 -7.63
CA ALA A 36 -14.70 14.07 -6.90
C ALA A 36 -13.64 14.60 -7.87
N ARG A 37 -13.09 15.78 -7.57
CA ARG A 37 -12.03 16.43 -8.36
C ARG A 37 -10.76 16.71 -7.55
N LYS A 38 -10.81 16.57 -6.23
CA LYS A 38 -9.66 16.69 -5.33
C LYS A 38 -9.65 15.45 -4.43
N ILE A 39 -8.63 14.61 -4.58
CA ILE A 39 -8.52 13.36 -3.83
C ILE A 39 -7.13 13.32 -3.21
N VAL A 40 -7.09 13.22 -1.88
CA VAL A 40 -5.86 13.04 -1.11
C VAL A 40 -5.73 11.58 -0.75
N VAL A 41 -4.58 11.00 -1.06
CA VAL A 41 -4.24 9.61 -0.76
C VAL A 41 -3.13 9.62 0.28
N ALA A 42 -3.41 9.06 1.45
CA ALA A 42 -2.44 8.99 2.54
C ALA A 42 -1.61 7.71 2.47
N ASN A 43 -0.36 7.82 2.91
CA ASN A 43 0.52 6.70 3.14
C ASN A 43 0.02 5.78 4.29
N VAL A 44 0.49 4.55 4.27
CA VAL A 44 0.36 3.61 5.37
C VAL A 44 1.52 3.84 6.33
N GLY A 45 1.20 4.14 7.59
CA GLY A 45 2.20 4.28 8.65
C GLY A 45 2.92 2.95 8.98
N PRO A 46 3.90 2.98 9.90
CA PRO A 46 4.67 1.81 10.26
C PRO A 46 3.82 0.79 11.05
N ILE A 47 3.28 -0.20 10.34
CA ILE A 47 2.40 -1.24 10.90
C ILE A 47 3.09 -2.05 12.02
N GLY A 48 4.40 -2.26 11.91
CA GLY A 48 5.20 -2.99 12.88
C GLY A 48 5.27 -2.34 14.26
N CYS A 49 4.93 -1.05 14.37
CA CYS A 49 4.90 -0.33 15.64
C CYS A 49 3.54 -0.41 16.35
N ILE A 50 2.50 -0.96 15.71
CA ILE A 50 1.16 -1.07 16.29
C ILE A 50 1.22 -2.06 17.47
N PRO A 51 0.66 -1.72 18.66
CA PRO A 51 0.73 -2.57 19.84
C PRO A 51 0.32 -4.02 19.57
N TYR A 52 -0.79 -4.21 18.85
CA TYR A 52 -1.23 -5.54 18.42
C TYR A 52 -0.14 -6.32 17.67
N VAL A 53 0.57 -5.69 16.74
CA VAL A 53 1.62 -6.39 15.97
C VAL A 53 2.82 -6.72 16.85
N ARG A 54 3.15 -5.85 17.81
CA ARG A 54 4.24 -6.08 18.79
C ARG A 54 3.89 -7.21 19.75
N ASP A 55 2.66 -7.24 20.28
CA ASP A 55 2.19 -8.29 21.19
C ASP A 55 2.28 -9.69 20.57
N PHE A 56 2.01 -9.79 19.28
CA PHE A 56 2.12 -11.04 18.52
C PHE A 56 3.55 -11.40 18.09
N ASN A 57 4.52 -10.51 18.31
CA ASN A 57 5.92 -10.70 17.95
C ASN A 57 6.84 -10.36 19.14
N PRO A 58 6.77 -11.11 20.26
CA PRO A 58 7.52 -10.80 21.47
C PRO A 58 9.05 -10.80 21.29
N LEU A 59 9.55 -11.48 20.25
CA LEU A 59 10.97 -11.48 19.88
C LEU A 59 11.50 -10.09 19.45
N ALA A 60 10.61 -9.19 19.00
CA ALA A 60 10.98 -7.82 18.68
C ALA A 60 11.15 -6.93 19.94
N GLY A 61 10.69 -7.41 21.11
CA GLY A 61 10.76 -6.67 22.36
C GLY A 61 10.07 -5.31 22.27
N ASP A 62 10.81 -4.25 22.61
CA ASP A 62 10.32 -2.88 22.54
C ASP A 62 10.43 -2.23 21.16
N GLU A 63 11.05 -2.90 20.20
CA GLU A 63 11.21 -2.40 18.85
C GLU A 63 10.00 -2.69 17.95
N CYS A 64 9.87 -1.93 16.87
CA CYS A 64 8.86 -2.19 15.85
C CYS A 64 9.24 -3.42 15.02
N VAL A 65 8.26 -4.25 14.68
CA VAL A 65 8.50 -5.43 13.85
C VAL A 65 8.89 -5.01 12.41
N THR A 66 10.06 -5.44 11.94
CA THR A 66 10.62 -5.00 10.66
C THR A 66 9.81 -5.42 9.45
N PHE A 67 9.43 -6.69 9.35
CA PHE A 67 8.76 -7.23 8.17
C PHE A 67 7.43 -6.51 7.82
N PRO A 68 6.51 -6.23 8.78
CA PRO A 68 5.32 -5.42 8.51
C PRO A 68 5.63 -3.99 8.06
N ASN A 69 6.71 -3.38 8.57
CA ASN A 69 7.14 -2.05 8.17
C ASN A 69 7.67 -2.04 6.73
N GLU A 70 8.48 -3.03 6.35
CA GLU A 70 8.96 -3.19 4.97
C GLU A 70 7.79 -3.39 4.00
N LEU A 71 6.80 -4.19 4.40
CA LEU A 71 5.58 -4.38 3.60
C LEU A 71 4.81 -3.07 3.41
N ALA A 72 4.68 -2.26 4.46
CA ALA A 72 4.03 -0.94 4.39
C ALA A 72 4.79 0.02 3.47
N GLN A 73 6.13 0.05 3.55
CA GLN A 73 6.97 0.88 2.68
C GLN A 73 6.86 0.47 1.20
N PHE A 74 6.88 -0.84 0.92
CA PHE A 74 6.69 -1.34 -0.44
C PHE A 74 5.30 -0.97 -0.96
N PHE A 75 4.25 -1.13 -0.15
CA PHE A 75 2.89 -0.72 -0.52
C PHE A 75 2.83 0.78 -0.84
N ASN A 76 3.40 1.64 0.02
CA ASN A 76 3.43 3.09 -0.19
C ASN A 76 4.13 3.48 -1.49
N THR A 77 5.21 2.78 -1.84
CA THR A 77 5.94 2.99 -3.11
C THR A 77 5.03 2.70 -4.30
N GLN A 78 4.33 1.56 -4.28
CA GLN A 78 3.40 1.19 -5.34
C GLN A 78 2.18 2.12 -5.42
N LEU A 79 1.65 2.53 -4.27
CA LEU A 79 0.53 3.46 -4.20
C LEU A 79 0.89 4.83 -4.78
N LYS A 80 2.09 5.34 -4.49
CA LYS A 80 2.60 6.60 -5.06
C LYS A 80 2.67 6.53 -6.58
N ASN A 81 3.21 5.45 -7.14
CA ASN A 81 3.27 5.23 -8.59
C ASN A 81 1.86 5.21 -9.21
N LEU A 82 0.92 4.55 -8.53
CA LEU A 82 -0.46 4.49 -8.99
C LEU A 82 -1.17 5.84 -8.99
N VAL A 83 -0.98 6.62 -7.93
CA VAL A 83 -1.55 7.97 -7.82
C VAL A 83 -0.98 8.88 -8.92
N ALA A 84 0.31 8.75 -9.25
CA ALA A 84 0.91 9.46 -10.37
C ALA A 84 0.28 9.06 -11.73
N GLU A 85 0.02 7.77 -11.95
CA GLU A 85 -0.67 7.29 -13.15
C GLU A 85 -2.12 7.79 -13.24
N LEU A 86 -2.85 7.84 -12.13
CA LEU A 86 -4.23 8.34 -12.12
C LEU A 86 -4.28 9.84 -12.38
N ARG A 87 -3.29 10.59 -11.91
CA ARG A 87 -3.17 12.03 -12.18
C ARG A 87 -3.02 12.33 -13.67
N THR A 88 -2.37 11.46 -14.44
CA THR A 88 -2.24 11.63 -15.90
C THR A 88 -3.45 11.13 -16.67
N LYS A 89 -4.14 10.10 -16.16
CA LYS A 89 -5.30 9.49 -16.85
C LYS A 89 -6.64 10.17 -16.58
N LEU A 90 -6.77 10.90 -15.48
CA LEU A 90 -8.03 11.53 -15.06
C LEU A 90 -7.90 13.05 -15.17
N GLU A 91 -8.10 13.56 -16.38
CA GLU A 91 -8.06 15.00 -16.64
C GLU A 91 -9.10 15.76 -15.81
N GLY A 92 -8.72 16.95 -15.32
CA GLY A 92 -9.55 17.76 -14.44
C GLY A 92 -9.60 17.29 -12.98
N SER A 93 -8.84 16.26 -12.60
CA SER A 93 -8.68 15.83 -11.22
C SER A 93 -7.32 16.25 -10.62
N LEU A 94 -7.33 16.51 -9.32
CA LEU A 94 -6.15 16.74 -8.50
C LEU A 94 -6.01 15.57 -7.54
N PHE A 95 -5.05 14.71 -7.84
CA PHE A 95 -4.63 13.65 -6.93
C PHE A 95 -3.35 14.07 -6.22
N ASN A 96 -3.38 14.09 -4.88
CA ASN A 96 -2.22 14.38 -4.05
C ASN A 96 -1.90 13.19 -3.13
N PHE A 97 -0.63 12.83 -3.03
CA PHE A 97 -0.14 11.77 -2.14
C PHE A 97 0.58 12.41 -0.95
N ILE A 98 0.24 12.00 0.27
CA ILE A 98 0.85 12.48 1.53
C ILE A 98 1.42 11.33 2.34
#